data_AF-A0A2E3C7U9-F1
#
_entry.id   AF-A0A2E3C7U9-F1
#
_cell.length_a   1.000
_cell.length_b   1.000
_cell.length_c   1.000
_cell.angle_alpha   90.00
_cell.angle_beta   90.00
_cell.angle_gamma   90.00
#
_symmetry.space_group_name_H-M   'P 1'
#
loop_
_entity.id
_entity.type
_entity.pdbx_description
1 polymer ?
#
loop_
_entity_poly.entity_id
_entity_poly.type
_entity_poly.pdbx_seq_one_letter_code
_entity_poly.pdbx_strand_id
1 'polypeptide(L)'
;MTDNEARIKTLENEVSELKSALASFGKKPRRKRNDDTKKTPTPYNLFVQKFLTEQKKDLGDKYNHAEAFKQAAIEWKKQKESN
;
A
#
# COMPACT_ATOMS: atom_id res chain seq x y z
N MET A 1 13.70 26.14 -43.20
CA MET A 1 14.01 25.70 -41.83
C MET A 1 15.40 26.21 -41.54
N THR A 2 15.52 27.21 -40.68
CA THR A 2 16.85 27.70 -40.27
C THR A 2 17.51 26.62 -39.41
N ASP A 3 18.84 26.47 -39.46
CA ASP A 3 19.57 25.48 -38.66
C ASP A 3 19.25 25.61 -37.15
N ASN A 4 18.87 26.81 -36.73
CA ASN A 4 18.41 27.09 -35.36
C ASN A 4 17.07 26.43 -35.03
N GLU A 5 16.10 26.43 -35.94
CA GLU A 5 14.80 25.76 -35.73
C GLU A 5 14.97 24.24 -35.62
N ALA A 6 15.84 23.66 -36.45
CA ALA A 6 16.16 22.24 -36.39
C ALA A 6 16.84 21.88 -35.06
N ARG A 7 17.80 22.69 -34.62
CA ARG A 7 18.51 22.50 -33.35
C ARG A 7 17.62 22.68 -32.12
N ILE A 8 16.70 23.64 -32.15
CA ILE A 8 15.72 23.83 -31.07
C ILE A 8 14.83 22.60 -30.97
N LYS A 9 14.32 22.10 -32.09
CA LYS A 9 13.46 20.92 -32.13
C LYS A 9 14.15 19.65 -31.61
N THR A 10 15.44 19.47 -31.91
CA THR A 10 16.21 18.33 -31.37
C THR A 10 16.37 18.44 -29.86
N LEU A 11 16.66 19.64 -29.33
CA LEU A 11 16.80 19.86 -27.89
C LEU A 11 15.48 19.64 -27.15
N GLU A 12 14.36 20.06 -27.72
CA GLU A 12 13.03 19.82 -27.15
C GLU A 12 12.71 18.32 -27.05
N ASN A 13 13.08 17.55 -28.07
CA ASN A 13 12.92 16.10 -28.07
C ASN A 13 13.80 15.43 -27.00
N GLU A 14 15.09 15.77 -26.93
CA GLU A 14 16.02 15.23 -25.94
C GLU A 14 15.57 15.52 -24.50
N VAL A 15 15.09 16.74 -24.24
CA VAL A 15 14.55 17.12 -22.92
C VAL A 15 13.29 16.33 -22.58
N SER A 16 12.42 16.08 -23.57
CA SER A 16 11.21 15.27 -23.39
C SER A 16 11.54 13.81 -23.06
N GLU A 17 12.53 13.25 -23.75
CA GLU A 17 13.02 11.89 -23.51
C GLU A 17 13.65 11.73 -22.12
N LEU A 18 14.50 12.68 -21.71
CA LEU A 18 15.14 12.67 -20.39
C LEU A 18 14.10 12.79 -19.26
N LYS A 19 13.08 13.63 -19.41
CA LYS A 19 11.97 13.74 -18.44
C LYS A 19 11.20 12.43 -18.32
N SER A 20 10.95 11.76 -19.45
CA SER A 20 10.25 10.47 -19.49
C SER A 20 11.07 9.36 -18.85
N ALA A 21 12.38 9.31 -19.13
CA ALA A 21 13.31 8.36 -18.52
C ALA A 21 13.41 8.58 -17.00
N LEU A 22 13.53 9.83 -16.53
CA LEU A 22 13.58 10.17 -15.11
C LEU A 22 12.28 9.78 -14.37
N ALA A 23 11.12 9.95 -15.01
CA ALA A 23 9.83 9.54 -14.45
C ALA A 23 9.69 8.01 -14.28
N SER A 24 10.55 7.23 -14.95
CA SER A 24 10.65 5.78 -14.83
C SER A 24 11.76 5.33 -13.87
N PHE A 25 12.79 6.16 -13.67
CA PHE A 25 13.93 5.85 -12.83
C PHE A 25 13.51 5.79 -11.35
N GLY A 26 13.60 4.60 -10.74
CA GLY A 26 13.22 4.36 -9.35
C GLY A 26 11.79 3.83 -9.14
N LYS A 27 10.97 3.69 -10.19
CA LYS A 27 9.71 2.94 -10.08
C LYS A 27 10.03 1.44 -10.06
N LYS A 28 10.23 0.88 -8.86
CA LYS A 28 10.23 -0.58 -8.68
C LYS A 28 8.97 -1.14 -9.35
N PRO A 29 9.08 -2.21 -10.15
CA PRO A 29 7.92 -2.80 -10.80
C PRO A 29 6.89 -3.13 -9.72
N ARG A 30 5.70 -2.51 -9.80
CA ARG A 30 4.56 -2.90 -8.97
C ARG A 30 4.26 -4.34 -9.34
N ARG A 31 4.57 -5.29 -8.44
CA ARG A 31 4.13 -6.67 -8.57
C ARG A 31 2.62 -6.65 -8.87
N LYS A 32 2.21 -7.28 -9.96
CA LYS A 32 0.80 -7.53 -10.26
C LYS A 32 0.19 -8.14 -8.99
N ARG A 33 -0.83 -7.50 -8.41
CA ARG A 33 -1.63 -8.14 -7.35
C ARG A 33 -2.29 -9.34 -8.03
N ASN A 34 -1.88 -10.55 -7.69
CA ASN A 34 -2.60 -11.75 -8.09
C ASN A 34 -4.00 -11.65 -7.46
N ASP A 35 -5.01 -11.42 -8.29
CA ASP A 35 -6.41 -11.34 -7.86
C ASP A 35 -7.00 -12.74 -7.59
N ASP A 36 -6.45 -13.78 -8.23
CA ASP A 36 -6.93 -15.18 -8.16
C ASP A 36 -6.63 -15.91 -6.83
N THR A 37 -5.83 -15.31 -5.94
CA THR A 37 -5.54 -15.90 -4.62
C THR A 37 -6.18 -15.11 -3.48
N LYS A 38 -7.27 -14.38 -3.74
CA LYS A 38 -8.12 -13.81 -2.69
C LYS A 38 -8.79 -14.93 -1.89
N LYS A 39 -8.01 -15.58 -1.03
CA LYS A 39 -8.52 -16.52 -0.05
C LYS A 39 -9.56 -15.80 0.79
N THR A 40 -10.73 -16.42 0.94
CA THR A 40 -11.74 -15.94 1.89
C THR A 40 -11.08 -15.79 3.26
N PRO A 41 -11.22 -14.62 3.91
CA PRO A 41 -10.63 -14.41 5.23
C PRO A 41 -11.12 -15.47 6.21
N THR A 42 -10.21 -16.00 7.03
CA THR A 42 -10.60 -16.92 8.11
C THR A 42 -11.46 -16.19 9.15
N PRO A 43 -12.24 -16.89 9.99
CA PRO A 43 -13.02 -16.26 11.07
C PRO A 43 -12.15 -15.40 12.01
N TYR A 44 -10.92 -15.85 12.29
CA TYR A 44 -9.95 -15.06 13.06
C TYR A 44 -9.58 -13.75 12.35
N ASN A 45 -9.32 -13.79 11.05
CA ASN A 45 -8.96 -12.59 10.30
C ASN A 45 -10.12 -11.58 10.28
N LEU A 46 -11.37 -12.05 10.15
CA LEU A 46 -12.56 -11.20 10.25
C LEU A 46 -12.70 -10.58 11.64
N PHE A 47 -12.45 -11.36 12.70
CA PHE A 47 -12.46 -10.86 14.07
C PHE A 47 -11.40 -9.77 14.29
N VAL A 48 -10.15 -10.05 13.94
CA VAL A 48 -9.04 -9.11 14.12
C VAL A 48 -9.30 -7.82 13.34
N GLN A 49 -9.81 -7.92 12.11
CA GLN A 49 -10.13 -6.73 11.31
C GLN A 49 -11.18 -5.85 12.00
N LYS A 50 -12.23 -6.44 12.59
CA LYS A 50 -13.23 -5.70 13.36
C LYS A 50 -12.63 -5.08 14.62
N PHE A 51 -11.92 -5.89 15.41
CA PHE A 51 -11.30 -5.47 16.67
C PHE A 51 -10.32 -4.30 16.48
N LEU A 52 -9.45 -4.35 15.48
CA LEU A 52 -8.51 -3.28 15.19
C LEU A 52 -9.21 -1.99 14.71
N THR A 53 -10.33 -2.14 14.00
CA THR A 53 -11.11 -0.97 13.55
C THR A 53 -11.77 -0.26 14.72
N GLU A 54 -12.28 -1.01 15.70
CA GLU A 54 -12.85 -0.48 16.95
C GLU A 54 -11.76 0.18 17.80
N GLN A 55 -10.67 -0.53 18.09
CA GLN A 55 -9.51 -0.01 18.81
C GLN A 55 -8.95 1.28 18.21
N LYS A 56 -8.88 1.37 16.88
CA LYS A 56 -8.40 2.56 16.20
C LYS A 56 -9.36 3.75 16.35
N LYS A 57 -10.68 3.50 16.41
CA LYS A 57 -11.67 4.55 16.69
C LYS A 57 -11.57 5.05 18.14
N ASP A 58 -11.34 4.13 19.08
CA ASP A 58 -11.32 4.45 20.50
C ASP A 58 -10.03 5.17 20.92
N LEU A 59 -8.87 4.73 20.40
CA LEU A 59 -7.55 5.24 20.81
C LEU A 59 -7.05 6.41 19.96
N GLY A 60 -7.56 6.58 18.73
CA GLY A 60 -7.15 7.65 17.82
C GLY A 60 -5.63 7.74 17.66
N ASP A 61 -5.05 8.86 18.09
CA ASP A 61 -3.60 9.14 18.00
C ASP A 61 -2.75 8.28 18.93
N LYS A 62 -3.34 7.66 19.96
CA LYS A 62 -2.64 6.72 20.87
C LYS A 62 -2.63 5.28 20.36
N TYR A 63 -3.15 5.04 19.15
CA TYR A 63 -3.25 3.70 18.59
C TYR A 63 -1.86 3.11 18.30
N ASN A 64 -1.45 2.12 19.09
CA ASN A 64 -0.26 1.33 18.83
C ASN A 64 -0.65 0.01 18.12
N HIS A 65 -0.26 -0.11 16.85
CA HIS A 65 -0.63 -1.26 16.03
C HIS A 65 -0.12 -2.59 16.58
N ALA A 66 1.09 -2.61 17.15
CA ALA A 66 1.70 -3.83 17.67
C ALA A 66 0.98 -4.35 18.93
N GLU A 67 0.55 -3.44 19.80
CA GLU A 67 -0.20 -3.77 21.01
C GLU A 67 -1.62 -4.21 20.68
N ALA A 68 -2.28 -3.52 19.75
CA ALA A 68 -3.65 -3.85 19.33
C ALA A 68 -3.75 -5.28 18.75
N PHE A 69 -2.75 -5.74 17.99
CA PHE A 69 -2.70 -7.12 17.51
C PHE A 69 -2.47 -8.15 18.63
N LYS A 70 -1.61 -7.84 19.61
CA LYS A 70 -1.41 -8.71 20.77
C LYS A 70 -2.71 -8.86 21.56
N GLN A 71 -3.41 -7.75 21.79
CA GLN A 71 -4.71 -7.76 22.47
C GLN A 71 -5.77 -8.54 21.68
N ALA A 72 -5.83 -8.36 20.35
CA ALA A 72 -6.75 -9.12 19.50
C ALA A 72 -6.54 -10.64 19.61
N ALA A 73 -5.28 -11.10 19.64
CA ALA A 73 -4.96 -12.52 19.80
C ALA A 73 -5.40 -13.06 21.18
N ILE A 74 -5.18 -12.29 22.25
CA ILE A 74 -5.60 -12.66 23.61
C ILE A 74 -7.13 -12.73 23.69
N GLU A 75 -7.83 -11.73 23.16
CA GLU A 75 -9.28 -11.63 23.22
C GLU A 75 -9.96 -12.73 22.41
N TRP A 76 -9.40 -13.08 21.26
CA TRP A 76 -9.84 -14.23 20.47
C TRP A 76 -9.69 -15.56 21.23
N LYS A 77 -8.58 -15.74 21.96
CA LYS A 77 -8.35 -16.94 22.78
C LYS A 77 -9.40 -17.04 23.89
N LYS A 78 -9.71 -15.92 24.58
CA LYS A 78 -10.77 -15.87 25.59
C LYS A 78 -12.15 -16.21 25.01
N GLN A 79 -12.51 -15.67 23.84
CA GLN A 79 -13.79 -16.00 23.19
C GLN A 79 -13.91 -17.49 22.84
N LYS A 80 -12.79 -18.15 22.54
CA LYS A 80 -12.77 -19.59 22.28
C LYS A 80 -12.81 -20.44 23.55
N GLU A 81 -12.25 -19.97 24.66
CA GLU A 81 -12.28 -20.67 25.95
C GLU A 81 -13.61 -20.46 26.70
N SER A 82 -14.36 -19.41 26.35
CA SER A 82 -15.69 -19.12 26.92
C SER A 82 -16.85 -19.77 26.14
N ASN A 83 -16.59 -20.46 25.03
CA ASN A 83 -17.56 -21.27 24.28
C ASN A 83 -17.24 -22.76 24.45
#